data_AF-A0A967WJF7-F1
#
_entry.id   AF-A0A967WJF7-F1
#
_cell.length_a   1.000
_cell.length_b   1.000
_cell.length_c   1.000
_cell.angle_alpha   90.00
_cell.angle_beta   90.00
_cell.angle_gamma   90.00
#
_symmetry.space_group_name_H-M   'P 1'
#
loop_
_entity.id
_entity.type
_entity.pdbx_description
1 polymer ?
#
loop_
_entity_poly.entity_id
_entity_poly.type
_entity_poly.pdbx_seq_one_letter_code
_entity_poly.pdbx_strand_id
1 'polypeptide(L)' 'IQVYHYRIDYDVERAVAAIRRKELPEAFAEMTLQGQSLDAVLQAGEE' A
#
# COMPACT_ATOMS: atom_id res chain seq x y z
N ILE A 1 27.14 3.65 16.49
CA ILE A 1 26.10 4.43 15.78
C ILE A 1 24.75 3.83 16.18
N GLN A 2 23.80 4.65 16.63
CA GLN A 2 22.44 4.22 16.97
C GLN A 2 21.47 4.62 15.86
N VAL A 3 20.57 3.71 15.50
CA VAL A 3 19.55 3.92 14.48
C VAL A 3 18.18 3.77 15.14
N TYR A 4 17.28 4.69 14.82
CA TYR A 4 15.91 4.72 15.35
C TYR A 4 14.93 4.62 14.18
N HIS A 5 14.01 3.68 14.25
CA HIS A 5 12.94 3.51 13.28
C HIS A 5 11.69 4.21 13.77
N TYR A 6 11.07 5.01 12.90
CA TYR A 6 9.82 5.69 13.16
C TYR A 6 8.79 5.30 12.11
N ARG A 7 7.55 5.13 12.55
CA ARG A 7 6.38 5.05 11.68
C ARG A 7 5.57 6.33 11.85
N ILE A 8 5.13 6.89 10.74
CA ILE A 8 4.36 8.13 10.70
C ILE A 8 3.00 7.79 10.12
N ASP A 9 1.95 8.15 10.83
CA ASP A 9 0.59 8.01 10.35
C ASP A 9 0.34 8.96 9.18
N TYR A 10 -0.40 8.48 8.19
CA TYR A 10 -0.77 9.25 7.01
C TYR A 10 -2.15 8.81 6.52
N ASP A 11 -2.74 9.64 5.65
CA ASP A 11 -4.03 9.36 5.06
C ASP A 11 -3.89 8.33 3.92
N VAL A 12 -4.12 7.07 4.29
CA VAL A 12 -4.09 5.92 3.39
C VAL A 12 -5.18 6.02 2.32
N GLU A 13 -6.39 6.46 2.70
CA GLU A 13 -7.52 6.56 1.76
C GLU A 13 -7.23 7.57 0.66
N ARG A 14 -6.64 8.71 1.02
CA ARG A 14 -6.20 9.72 0.05
C ARG A 14 -5.11 9.19 -0.87
N ALA A 15 -4.18 8.38 -0.37
CA ALA A 15 -3.15 7.75 -1.20
C ALA A 15 -3.77 6.76 -2.20
N VAL A 16 -4.67 5.90 -1.74
CA VAL A 16 -5.42 4.95 -2.58
C VAL A 16 -6.24 5.68 -3.65
N ALA A 17 -6.96 6.74 -3.27
CA ALA A 17 -7.74 7.55 -4.22
C ALA A 17 -6.85 8.19 -5.29
N ALA A 18 -5.65 8.65 -4.92
CA ALA A 18 -4.69 9.20 -5.87
C ALA A 18 -4.15 8.15 -6.85
N ILE A 19 -3.88 6.93 -6.36
CA ILE A 19 -3.44 5.80 -7.18
C ILE A 19 -4.49 5.46 -8.24
N ARG A 20 -5.74 5.28 -7.82
CA ARG A 20 -6.87 5.00 -8.72
C ARG A 20 -7.10 6.13 -9.73
N ARG A 21 -7.06 7.39 -9.27
CA ARG A 21 -7.21 8.57 -10.15
C ARG A 21 -6.13 8.67 -11.21
N LYS A 22 -4.94 8.12 -10.94
CA LYS A 22 -3.82 8.08 -11.87
C LYS A 22 -3.80 6.84 -12.76
N GLU A 23 -4.84 6.01 -12.70
CA GLU A 23 -4.99 4.78 -13.50
C GLU A 23 -3.81 3.81 -13.32
N LEU A 24 -3.20 3.85 -12.14
CA LEU A 24 -2.19 2.88 -11.74
C LEU A 24 -2.86 1.53 -11.42
N PRO A 25 -2.13 0.41 -11.52
CA PRO A 25 -2.65 -0.90 -11.17
C PRO A 25 -3.29 -0.94 -9.77
N GLU A 26 -4.45 -1.59 -9.68
CA GLU A 26 -5.21 -1.70 -8.42
C GLU A 26 -4.39 -2.40 -7.32
N ALA A 27 -3.49 -3.32 -7.70
CA ALA A 27 -2.58 -3.96 -6.77
C ALA A 27 -1.76 -2.95 -5.94
N PHE A 28 -1.43 -1.77 -6.47
CA PHE A 28 -0.75 -0.73 -5.69
C PHE A 28 -1.64 -0.03 -4.66
N ALA A 29 -2.93 0.13 -4.98
CA ALA A 29 -3.92 0.59 -4.01
C ALA A 29 -4.08 -0.42 -2.88
N GLU A 30 -4.15 -1.71 -3.22
CA GLU A 30 -4.24 -2.79 -2.24
C GLU A 30 -2.99 -2.91 -1.37
N MET A 31 -1.79 -2.81 -1.95
CA MET A 31 -0.54 -2.76 -1.19
C MET A 31 -0.53 -1.60 -0.19
N THR A 32 -1.00 -0.42 -0.61
CA THR A 32 -1.05 0.78 0.24
C THR A 32 -2.08 0.63 1.36
N LEU A 33 -3.23 -0.01 1.07
CA LEU A 33 -4.29 -0.25 2.02
C LEU A 33 -3.91 -1.33 3.06
N GLN A 34 -3.32 -2.42 2.60
CA GLN A 34 -3.00 -3.59 3.42
C GLN A 34 -1.63 -3.47 4.10
N GLY A 35 -0.77 -2.57 3.63
CA GLY A 35 0.61 -2.43 4.10
C GLY A 35 1.48 -3.64 3.76
N GLN A 36 1.11 -4.39 2.71
CA GLN A 36 1.76 -5.63 2.30
C GLN A 36 2.52 -5.48 0.98
N SER A 37 3.40 -6.42 0.71
CA SER A 37 4.10 -6.50 -0.58
C SER A 37 3.15 -6.92 -1.69
N LEU A 38 3.56 -6.64 -2.94
CA LEU A 38 2.80 -7.05 -4.13
C LEU A 38 2.53 -8.56 -4.16
N ASP A 39 3.53 -9.36 -3.79
CA ASP A 39 3.44 -10.83 -3.77
C ASP A 39 2.32 -11.31 -2.83
N ALA A 40 2.24 -10.71 -1.63
CA ALA A 40 1.20 -11.04 -0.66
C ALA A 40 -0.20 -10.61 -1.12
N VAL A 41 -0.30 -9.46 -1.77
CA VAL A 41 -1.57 -8.98 -2.37
C VAL A 41 -2.04 -9.91 -3.49
N LEU A 42 -1.13 -10.35 -4.36
CA LEU A 42 -1.47 -11.26 -5.46
C LEU A 42 -1.92 -12.64 -4.96
N GLN A 43 -1.30 -13.17 -3.90
CA GLN A 43 -1.72 -14.44 -3.29
C GLN A 43 -3.10 -14.36 -2.63
N ALA A 44 -3.48 -13.22 -2.04
CA ALA A 44 -4.78 -13.04 -1.38
C ALA A 44 -5.96 -12.95 -2.37
N GLY A 45 -5.70 -12.65 -3.65
CA GLY A 45 -6.73 -12.59 -4.69
C GLY A 45 -7.07 -13.94 -5.35
N GLU A 46 -6.35 -15.02 -4.99
CA GLU A 46 -6.51 -16.36 -5.55
C GLU A 46 -7.40 -17.30 -4.69
N GLU A 47 -7.99 -16.82 -3.58
CA GLU A 47 -8.89 -17.57 -2.70
C GLU A 47 -10.40 -17.35 -2.98
#